data_AF-F8PJ13-F1
#
_entry.id   AF-F8PJ13-F1
#
_cell.length_a   1.000
_cell.length_b   1.000
_cell.length_c   1.000
_cell.angle_alpha   90.00
_cell.angle_beta   90.00
_cell.angle_gamma   90.00
#
_symmetry.space_group_name_H-M   'P 1'
#
loop_
_entity.id
_entity.type
_entity.pdbx_description
1 polymer ?
#
loop_
_entity_poly.entity_id
_entity_poly.type
_entity_poly.pdbx_seq_one_letter_code
_entity_poly.pdbx_strand_id
1 'polypeptide(L)' 'ICDLTKECIGLYPCLFQAKVGQAIAKGDQDIVCIADTGLGKTLGFLIPLLL' A
#
# COMPACT_ATOMS: atom_id res chain seq x y z
N ILE A 1 7.25 -3.03 6.24
CA ILE A 1 6.15 -3.03 5.23
C ILE A 1 6.02 -4.37 4.54
N CYS A 2 6.97 -4.86 3.73
CA CYS A 2 6.72 -6.06 2.91
C CYS A 2 6.44 -7.31 3.76
N ASP A 3 7.24 -7.55 4.80
CA ASP A 3 7.04 -8.69 5.70
C ASP A 3 5.76 -8.54 6.52
N LEU A 4 5.49 -7.33 7.03
CA LEU A 4 4.27 -7.02 7.78
C LEU A 4 3.00 -7.20 6.93
N THR A 5 3.02 -6.72 5.68
CA THR A 5 1.92 -6.92 4.74
C THR A 5 1.74 -8.41 4.42
N LYS A 6 2.84 -9.17 4.29
CA LYS A 6 2.77 -10.61 4.11
C LYS A 6 2.19 -11.33 5.32
N GLU A 7 2.55 -10.91 6.54
CA GLU A 7 2.06 -11.49 7.79
C GLU A 7 0.57 -11.20 8.01
N CYS A 8 0.12 -9.95 7.83
CA CYS A 8 -1.26 -9.56 8.11
C CYS A 8 -2.24 -9.85 6.98
N ILE A 9 -1.81 -9.75 5.71
CA ILE A 9 -2.69 -9.86 4.53
C ILE A 9 -2.38 -11.10 3.67
N GLY A 10 -1.24 -11.76 3.89
CA GLY A 10 -0.86 -12.96 3.13
C GLY A 10 -0.28 -12.67 1.75
N LEU A 11 -0.12 -11.41 1.37
CA LEU A 11 0.38 -10.96 0.06
C LEU A 11 1.63 -10.10 0.20
N TYR A 12 2.56 -10.23 -0.75
CA TYR A 12 3.67 -9.28 -0.87
C TYR A 12 3.21 -8.08 -1.71
N PRO A 13 3.39 -6.84 -1.22
CA PRO A 13 3.07 -5.66 -2.01
C PRO A 13 4.13 -5.49 -3.11
N CYS A 14 3.69 -5.06 -4.30
CA CYS A 14 4.63 -4.59 -5.31
C CYS A 14 5.22 -3.24 -4.91
N LEU A 15 6.29 -2.81 -5.59
CA LEU A 15 6.97 -1.56 -5.28
C LEU A 15 6.03 -0.35 -5.28
N PHE A 16 5.08 -0.29 -6.21
CA PHE A 16 4.08 0.78 -6.28
C PHE A 16 3.20 0.81 -5.02
N GLN A 17 2.62 -0.34 -4.64
CA GLN A 17 1.76 -0.44 -3.46
C GLN A 17 2.52 -0.12 -2.17
N ALA A 18 3.77 -0.57 -2.04
CA ALA A 18 4.62 -0.26 -0.90
C ALA A 18 4.89 1.25 -0.78
N LYS A 19 5.21 1.92 -1.90
CA LYS A 19 5.42 3.38 -1.93
C LYS A 19 4.16 4.16 -1.58
N VAL A 20 3.02 3.75 -2.14
CA VAL A 20 1.71 4.35 -1.82
C VAL A 20 1.42 4.21 -0.32
N GLY A 21 1.57 3.00 0.23
CA GLY A 21 1.33 2.76 1.64
C GLY A 21 2.24 3.57 2.57
N GLN A 22 3.54 3.71 2.22
CA GLN A 22 4.47 4.57 2.96
C GLN A 22 4.07 6.03 2.91
N ALA A 23 3.72 6.53 1.72
CA ALA A 23 3.36 7.92 1.54
C ALA A 23 2.05 8.25 2.27
N ILE A 24 1.05 7.37 2.23
CA ILE A 24 -0.18 7.53 3.01
C ILE A 24 0.12 7.52 4.50
N ALA A 25 0.94 6.57 4.99
CA ALA A 25 1.30 6.48 6.41
C ALA A 25 2.07 7.71 6.91
N LYS A 26 2.86 8.35 6.04
CA LYS A 26 3.57 9.59 6.35
C LYS A 26 2.62 10.77 6.57
N GLY A 27 1.51 10.82 5.82
CA GLY A 27 0.43 11.80 6.01
C GLY A 27 0.84 13.27 5.79
N ASP A 28 1.94 13.53 5.08
CA ASP A 28 2.51 14.87 4.89
C ASP A 28 2.08 15.54 3.59
N GLN A 29 1.34 14.83 2.73
CA GLN A 29 0.86 15.30 1.44
C GLN A 29 -0.40 14.56 1.00
N ASP A 30 -1.21 15.21 0.17
CA ASP A 30 -2.31 14.55 -0.52
C ASP A 30 -1.78 13.64 -1.63
N ILE A 31 -2.41 12.48 -1.83
CA ILE A 31 -1.91 11.44 -2.75
C ILE A 31 -2.96 11.08 -3.78
N VAL A 32 -2.58 11.13 -5.05
CA VAL A 32 -3.36 10.61 -6.18
C VAL A 32 -2.67 9.38 -6.74
N CYS A 33 -3.37 8.23 -6.70
CA CYS A 33 -2.89 6.96 -7.23
C CYS A 33 -3.69 6.56 -8.46
N ILE A 34 -3.01 6.34 -9.60
CA ILE A 34 -3.64 5.89 -10.84
C ILE A 34 -3.11 4.48 -11.16
N ALA A 35 -4.04 3.53 -11.29
CA ALA A 35 -3.76 2.17 -11.74
C ALA A 35 -5.06 1.54 -12.28
N ASP A 36 -4.97 0.54 -13.13
CA ASP A 36 -6.13 -0.20 -13.63
C ASP A 36 -6.82 -1.02 -12.53
N THR A 37 -8.07 -1.41 -12.78
CA THR A 37 -8.82 -2.30 -11.89
C THR A 37 -8.17 -3.69 -11.87
N GLY A 38 -8.14 -4.33 -10.71
CA GLY A 38 -7.46 -5.61 -10.52
C GLY A 38 -5.95 -5.51 -10.25
N LEU A 39 -5.31 -4.35 -10.45
CA LEU A 39 -3.88 -4.15 -10.15
C LEU A 39 -3.57 -3.96 -8.66
N GLY A 40 -4.54 -4.22 -7.78
CA GLY A 40 -4.32 -4.19 -6.33
C GLY A 40 -4.17 -2.80 -5.73
N LYS A 41 -4.88 -1.79 -6.26
CA LYS A 41 -5.01 -0.47 -5.59
C LYS A 41 -5.46 -0.60 -4.14
N THR A 42 -6.41 -1.50 -3.87
CA THR A 42 -6.92 -1.81 -2.54
C THR A 42 -5.80 -2.19 -1.57
N LEU A 43 -4.85 -3.02 -2.03
CA LEU A 43 -3.71 -3.41 -1.18
C LEU A 43 -2.87 -2.19 -0.78
N GLY A 44 -2.65 -1.24 -1.70
CA GLY A 44 -1.96 0.03 -1.42
C GLY A 44 -2.63 0.86 -0.31
N PHE A 45 -3.96 0.89 -0.26
CA PHE A 45 -4.73 1.58 0.78
C PHE A 45 -4.83 0.81 2.10
N LEU A 46 -4.66 -0.51 2.09
CA LEU A 46 -4.70 -1.34 3.30
C LEU A 46 -3.36 -1.33 4.06
N ILE A 47 -2.23 -1.27 3.34
CA ILE A 47 -0.88 -1.23 3.94
C ILE A 47 -0.71 -0.19 5.07
N PRO A 48 -1.12 1.08 4.92
CA PRO A 48 -0.93 2.09 5.97
C PRO A 48 -1.76 1.82 7.23
N LEU A 49 -2.81 0.98 7.18
CA LEU A 49 -3.58 0.58 8.37
C LEU A 49 -2.85 -0.47 9.21
N LEU A 50 -1.78 -1.06 8.68
CA LEU A 50 -0.98 -2.07 9.37
C LEU A 50 0.23 -1.47 10.10
N LEU A 51 0.58 -0.21 9.83
CA LEU A 51 1.79 0.49 10.30
C LEU A 51 1.47 1.42 11.46
#